data_AF-A0A6N2I5R4-F1
#
_entry.id   AF-A0A6N2I5R4-F1
#
_cell.length_a   1.000
_cell.length_b   1.000
_cell.length_c   1.000
_cell.angle_alpha   90.00
_cell.angle_beta   90.00
_cell.angle_gamma   90.00
#
_symmetry.space_group_name_H-M   'P 1'
#
loop_
_entity.id
_entity.type
_entity.pdbx_description
1 polymer ?
#
loop_
_entity_poly.entity_id
_entity_poly.type
_entity_poly.pdbx_seq_one_letter_code
_entity_poly.pdbx_strand_id
1 'polypeptide(L)'
;MRFLLDDEQREFARSLDGMLAASDTPSAVRAWAAGDHGPGGALWDRLAEAGVFALTVPGEYGGVGPLPVEVAVAFTELGRHVVPGPVVEAVAAGQGPLSGAGRRRPGGRRKAPGAVSSPRWPRSPRAG
;
A
#
# COMPACT_ATOMS: atom_id res chain seq x y z
N MET A 1 13.87 25.56 10.22
CA MET A 1 13.15 24.36 9.78
C MET A 1 13.98 23.13 10.11
N ARG A 2 13.35 22.02 10.49
CA ARG A 2 14.02 20.73 10.73
C ARG A 2 13.60 19.76 9.63
N PHE A 3 14.54 19.30 8.83
CA PHE A 3 14.32 18.39 7.69
C PHE A 3 14.66 16.92 8.01
N LEU A 4 15.01 16.65 9.27
CA LEU A 4 15.29 15.30 9.72
C LEU A 4 13.97 14.64 10.13
N LEU A 5 13.82 13.37 9.75
CA LEU A 5 12.77 12.50 10.29
C LEU A 5 12.83 12.50 11.82
N ASP A 6 11.71 12.27 12.49
CA ASP A 6 11.71 11.93 13.91
C ASP A 6 12.00 10.44 14.12
N ASP A 7 11.96 9.99 15.38
CA ASP A 7 12.30 8.62 15.74
C ASP A 7 11.20 7.63 15.34
N GLU A 8 9.94 8.06 15.31
CA GLU A 8 8.81 7.24 14.88
C GLU A 8 8.86 6.98 13.37
N GLN A 9 9.12 8.02 12.58
CA GLN A 9 9.33 7.93 11.13
C GLN A 9 10.54 7.07 10.77
N ARG A 10 11.63 7.19 11.53
CA ARG A 10 12.81 6.32 11.36
C ARG A 10 12.51 4.87 11.69
N GLU A 11 11.76 4.62 12.76
CA GLU A 11 11.38 3.26 13.13
C GLU A 11 10.44 2.64 12.10
N PHE A 12 9.49 3.42 11.59
CA PHE A 12 8.64 3.00 10.49
C PHE A 12 9.45 2.63 9.24
N ALA A 13 10.44 3.45 8.86
CA ALA A 13 11.36 3.13 7.76
C ALA A 13 12.12 1.82 8.00
N ARG A 14 12.70 1.65 9.20
CA ARG A 14 13.43 0.43 9.57
C ARG A 14 12.56 -0.81 9.55
N SER A 15 11.30 -0.69 9.99
CA SER A 15 10.35 -1.80 9.98
C SER A 15 10.01 -2.23 8.54
N LEU A 16 9.78 -1.27 7.64
CA LEU A 16 9.53 -1.57 6.22
C LEU A 16 10.76 -2.18 5.55
N ASP A 17 11.94 -1.60 5.77
CA ASP A 17 13.21 -2.12 5.24
C ASP A 17 13.44 -3.57 5.69
N GLY A 18 13.31 -3.85 6.99
CA GLY A 18 13.49 -5.21 7.53
C GLY A 18 12.49 -6.22 6.96
N MET A 19 11.22 -5.84 6.86
CA MET A 19 10.17 -6.68 6.28
C MET A 19 10.43 -6.98 4.80
N LEU A 20 10.84 -5.97 4.03
CA LEU A 20 11.10 -6.10 2.59
C LEU A 20 12.42 -6.85 2.32
N ALA A 21 13.46 -6.62 3.13
CA ALA A 21 14.72 -7.36 3.07
C ALA A 21 14.55 -8.85 3.39
N ALA A 22 13.61 -9.19 4.29
CA ALA A 22 13.23 -10.57 4.57
C ALA A 22 12.32 -11.20 3.49
N SER A 23 11.97 -10.44 2.44
CA SER A 23 11.13 -10.90 1.35
C SER A 23 11.97 -11.13 0.08
N ASP A 24 11.57 -12.10 -0.76
CA ASP A 24 12.20 -12.32 -2.07
C ASP A 24 11.61 -11.36 -3.13
N THR A 25 11.87 -10.06 -2.96
CA THR A 25 11.37 -9.04 -3.90
C THR A 25 11.90 -9.23 -5.32
N PRO A 26 13.17 -9.65 -5.57
CA PRO A 26 13.63 -9.89 -6.95
C PRO A 26 12.83 -10.97 -7.67
N SER A 27 12.50 -12.08 -7.00
CA SER A 27 11.65 -13.11 -7.61
C SER A 27 10.22 -12.63 -7.79
N ALA A 28 9.67 -11.87 -6.84
CA ALA A 28 8.34 -11.29 -6.98
C ALA A 28 8.22 -10.34 -8.18
N VAL A 29 9.24 -9.50 -8.43
CA VAL A 29 9.31 -8.63 -9.60
C VAL A 29 9.36 -9.43 -10.90
N ARG A 30 10.20 -10.46 -10.97
CA ARG A 30 10.30 -11.34 -12.16
C ARG A 30 9.00 -12.08 -12.42
N ALA A 31 8.38 -12.64 -11.39
CA ALA A 31 7.08 -13.30 -11.49
C ALA A 31 6.01 -12.33 -12.00
N TRP A 32 5.98 -11.10 -11.44
CA TRP A 32 5.06 -10.05 -11.86
C TRP A 32 5.23 -9.69 -13.33
N ALA A 33 6.46 -9.50 -13.80
CA ALA A 33 6.76 -9.23 -15.20
C ALA A 33 6.36 -10.40 -16.12
N ALA A 34 6.43 -11.63 -15.60
CA ALA A 34 5.92 -12.82 -16.26
C ALA A 34 4.39 -13.02 -16.08
N GLY A 35 3.66 -12.06 -15.51
CA GLY A 35 2.21 -12.13 -15.33
C GLY A 35 1.73 -13.05 -14.20
N ASP A 36 2.64 -13.58 -13.38
CA ASP A 36 2.29 -14.20 -12.11
C ASP A 36 2.36 -13.18 -10.98
N HIS A 37 1.19 -12.69 -10.58
CA HIS A 37 1.06 -11.67 -9.54
C HIS A 37 1.00 -12.25 -8.12
N GLY A 38 1.03 -13.57 -7.93
CA GLY A 38 0.91 -14.21 -6.62
C GLY A 38 1.96 -13.73 -5.61
N PRO A 39 3.26 -13.82 -5.92
CA PRO A 39 4.32 -13.36 -5.03
C PRO A 39 4.25 -11.85 -4.72
N GLY A 40 3.91 -11.03 -5.72
CA GLY A 40 3.72 -9.59 -5.52
C GLY A 40 2.50 -9.28 -4.66
N GLY A 41 1.40 -10.03 -4.81
CA GLY A 41 0.22 -9.93 -3.95
C GLY A 41 0.56 -10.19 -2.48
N ALA A 42 1.38 -11.20 -2.19
CA ALA A 42 1.83 -11.48 -0.82
C ALA A 42 2.66 -10.31 -0.22
N LEU A 43 3.45 -9.59 -1.03
CA LEU A 43 4.11 -8.37 -0.58
C LEU A 43 3.11 -7.25 -0.26
N TRP A 44 2.07 -7.10 -1.08
CA TRP A 44 1.01 -6.11 -0.87
C TRP A 44 0.21 -6.39 0.40
N ASP A 45 -0.08 -7.65 0.70
CA ASP A 45 -0.76 -8.04 1.94
C ASP A 45 0.08 -7.62 3.16
N ARG A 46 1.39 -7.89 3.14
CA ARG A 46 2.32 -7.44 4.20
C ARG A 46 2.37 -5.92 4.32
N LEU A 47 2.35 -5.19 3.21
CA LEU A 47 2.30 -3.72 3.21
C LEU A 47 0.99 -3.19 3.80
N ALA A 48 -0.12 -3.87 3.55
CA ALA A 48 -1.41 -3.54 4.16
C ALA A 48 -1.40 -3.78 5.67
N GLU A 49 -0.83 -4.90 6.13
CA GLU A 49 -0.63 -5.20 7.55
C GLU A 49 0.28 -4.17 8.23
N ALA A 50 1.32 -3.70 7.53
CA ALA A 50 2.20 -2.61 7.98
C ALA A 50 1.54 -1.22 7.93
N GLY A 51 0.29 -1.11 7.46
CA GLY A 51 -0.50 0.12 7.46
C GLY A 51 -0.15 1.11 6.34
N VAL A 52 0.62 0.71 5.33
CA VAL A 52 1.08 1.63 4.25
C VAL A 52 -0.11 2.27 3.51
N PHE A 53 -1.17 1.50 3.25
CA PHE A 53 -2.38 2.00 2.58
C PHE A 53 -3.30 2.83 3.48
N ALA A 54 -3.06 2.84 4.80
CA ALA A 54 -3.84 3.62 5.77
C ALA A 54 -3.27 5.04 5.98
N LEU A 55 -2.02 5.29 5.58
CA LEU A 55 -1.32 6.57 5.75
C LEU A 55 -2.00 7.75 5.05
N THR A 56 -2.78 7.47 4.01
CA THR A 56 -3.52 8.45 3.22
C THR A 56 -5.01 8.49 3.54
N VAL A 57 -5.50 7.60 4.41
CA VAL A 57 -6.94 7.46 4.67
C VAL A 57 -7.29 8.19 5.97
N PRO A 58 -8.31 9.07 5.99
CA PRO A 58 -8.78 9.68 7.22
C PRO A 58 -9.20 8.66 8.29
N GLY A 59 -9.00 9.01 9.56
CA GLY A 59 -9.33 8.13 10.70
C GLY A 59 -10.79 7.68 10.76
N GLU A 60 -11.73 8.52 10.30
CA GLU A 60 -13.17 8.17 10.20
C GLU A 60 -13.45 6.99 9.26
N TYR A 61 -12.52 6.69 8.34
CA TYR A 61 -12.59 5.56 7.41
C TYR A 61 -11.64 4.41 7.80
N GLY A 62 -11.09 4.44 9.02
CA GLY A 62 -10.18 3.42 9.53
C GLY A 62 -8.73 3.59 9.08
N GLY A 63 -8.34 4.78 8.61
CA GLY A 63 -6.95 5.12 8.33
C GLY A 63 -6.25 5.83 9.48
N VAL A 64 -5.03 6.31 9.21
CA VAL A 64 -4.20 7.08 10.18
C VAL A 64 -3.76 8.43 9.61
N GLY A 65 -4.28 8.78 8.42
CA GLY A 65 -3.83 9.88 7.58
C GLY A 65 -4.70 11.14 7.57
N PRO A 66 -4.31 12.15 6.76
CA PRO A 66 -3.16 12.14 5.85
C PRO A 66 -1.81 12.38 6.56
N LEU A 67 -0.84 11.51 6.29
CA LEU A 67 0.51 11.53 6.85
C LEU A 67 1.57 11.63 5.72
N PRO A 68 1.82 12.83 5.18
CA PRO A 68 2.61 12.99 3.96
C PRO A 68 4.09 12.63 4.13
N VAL A 69 4.68 12.80 5.32
CA VAL A 69 6.07 12.45 5.57
C VAL A 69 6.22 10.92 5.61
N GLU A 70 5.32 10.24 6.28
CA GLU A 70 5.28 8.78 6.40
C GLU A 70 5.01 8.14 5.03
N VAL A 71 4.17 8.75 4.18
CA VAL A 71 3.99 8.32 2.79
C VAL A 71 5.30 8.42 2.00
N ALA A 72 6.03 9.54 2.13
CA ALA A 72 7.31 9.71 1.46
C ALA A 72 8.35 8.70 1.95
N VAL A 73 8.39 8.44 3.27
CA VAL A 73 9.23 7.39 3.87
C VAL A 73 8.89 6.01 3.32
N ALA A 74 7.60 5.65 3.31
CA ALA A 74 7.15 4.36 2.77
C ALA A 74 7.59 4.20 1.31
N PHE A 75 7.32 5.18 0.44
CA PHE A 75 7.70 5.10 -0.96
C PHE A 75 9.21 5.06 -1.18
N THR A 76 10.00 5.66 -0.29
CA THR A 76 11.46 5.55 -0.34
C THR A 76 11.92 4.11 -0.12
N GLU A 77 11.38 3.43 0.90
CA GLU A 77 11.73 2.04 1.19
C GLU A 77 11.16 1.06 0.14
N LEU A 78 9.93 1.27 -0.30
CA LEU A 78 9.31 0.45 -1.35
C LEU A 78 10.08 0.55 -2.67
N GLY A 79 10.56 1.76 -3.02
CA GLY A 79 11.42 1.98 -4.17
C GLY A 79 12.79 1.31 -4.05
N ARG A 80 13.40 1.35 -2.86
CA ARG A 80 14.68 0.68 -2.56
C ARG A 80 14.62 -0.83 -2.81
N HIS A 81 13.49 -1.45 -2.46
CA HIS A 81 13.28 -2.89 -2.60
C HIS A 81 12.58 -3.30 -3.89
N VAL A 82 12.30 -2.34 -4.79
CA VAL A 82 11.66 -2.55 -6.11
C VAL A 82 10.33 -3.30 -5.96
N VAL A 83 9.48 -2.88 -5.02
CA VAL A 83 8.17 -3.53 -4.82
C VAL A 83 7.35 -3.45 -6.12
N PRO A 84 6.87 -4.58 -6.67
CA PRO A 84 6.15 -4.59 -7.93
C PRO A 84 4.70 -4.10 -7.78
N GLY A 85 4.18 -3.53 -8.87
CA GLY A 85 2.78 -3.15 -9.02
C GLY A 85 2.49 -1.66 -8.78
N PRO A 86 1.23 -1.24 -8.95
CA PRO A 86 0.83 0.16 -8.91
C PRO A 86 0.61 0.68 -7.47
N VAL A 87 1.61 0.53 -6.59
CA VAL A 87 1.45 0.85 -5.15
C VAL A 87 1.20 2.33 -4.95
N VAL A 88 1.89 3.19 -5.71
CA VAL A 88 1.74 4.65 -5.63
C VAL A 88 0.33 5.05 -6.04
N GLU A 89 -0.18 4.50 -7.14
CA GLU A 89 -1.53 4.74 -7.63
C GLU A 89 -2.58 4.22 -6.64
N ALA A 90 -2.34 3.08 -5.98
CA ALA A 90 -3.25 2.54 -4.97
C ALA A 90 -3.34 3.45 -3.73
N VAL A 91 -2.20 3.92 -3.22
CA VAL A 91 -2.13 4.85 -2.07
C VAL A 91 -2.74 6.21 -2.44
N ALA A 92 -2.50 6.70 -3.65
CA ALA A 92 -3.09 7.94 -4.17
C ALA A 92 -4.60 7.80 -4.43
N ALA A 93 -5.08 6.66 -4.90
CA ALA A 93 -6.51 6.41 -5.05
C ALA A 93 -7.25 6.38 -3.69
N GLY A 94 -6.56 5.98 -2.62
CA GLY A 94 -7.02 6.14 -1.23
C GLY A 94 -7.21 7.60 -0.82
N GLN A 95 -6.59 8.56 -1.52
CA GLN A 95 -6.78 10.01 -1.37
C GLN A 95 -7.94 10.57 -2.21
N GLY A 96 -8.71 9.73 -2.92
CA GLY A 96 -9.83 10.17 -3.73
C GLY A 96 -10.84 11.02 -2.94
N PRO A 97 -11.76 11.77 -3.61
CA PRO A 97 -12.66 12.72 -2.95
C PRO A 97 -13.77 12.02 -2.13
N LEU A 98 -13.38 11.27 -1.11
CA LEU A 98 -14.26 10.78 -0.04
C LEU A 98 -14.44 11.84 1.05
N SER A 99 -13.58 12.87 1.10
CA SER A 99 -13.80 14.06 1.93
C SER A 99 -14.82 15.06 1.35
N GLY A 100 -15.41 14.79 0.17
CA GLY A 100 -16.36 15.71 -0.47
C GLY A 100 -17.55 15.07 -1.19
N ALA A 101 -17.54 13.76 -1.46
CA ALA A 101 -18.66 13.07 -2.10
C ALA A 101 -19.21 11.98 -1.17
N GLY A 102 -20.21 12.36 -0.37
CA GLY A 102 -21.02 11.41 0.36
C GLY A 102 -21.65 10.38 -0.58
N ARG A 103 -21.13 9.15 -0.59
CA ARG A 103 -21.93 7.97 -0.96
C ARG A 103 -22.41 7.31 0.30
N ARG A 104 -23.49 7.85 0.84
CA ARG A 104 -24.35 7.14 1.78
C ARG A 104 -24.97 5.97 1.00
N ARG A 105 -24.53 4.74 1.26
CA ARG A 105 -25.26 3.53 0.82
C ARG A 105 -26.41 3.29 1.81
N PRO A 106 -27.68 3.24 1.36
CA PRO A 106 -28.77 2.84 2.24
C PRO A 106 -28.73 1.32 2.43
N GLY A 107 -28.65 0.88 3.69
CA GLY A 107 -28.95 -0.49 4.11
C GLY A 107 -27.91 -1.55 3.74
N GLY A 108 -27.01 -1.87 4.68
CA GLY A 108 -26.15 -3.04 4.58
C GLY A 108 -25.33 -3.21 5.84
N ARG A 109 -25.59 -4.27 6.59
CA ARG A 109 -25.05 -4.55 7.93
C ARG A 109 -23.52 -4.44 7.97
N ARG A 110 -23.01 -3.90 9.09
CA ARG A 110 -21.57 -3.83 9.42
C ARG A 110 -20.91 -5.19 9.18
N LYS A 111 -19.93 -5.23 8.28
CA LYS A 111 -18.78 -6.15 8.37
C LYS A 111 -17.62 -5.36 8.95
N ALA A 112 -16.92 -5.94 9.93
CA ALA A 112 -15.72 -5.39 10.52
C ALA A 112 -14.65 -5.13 9.43
N PRO A 113 -13.89 -4.02 9.48
CA PRO A 113 -12.89 -3.73 8.45
C PRO A 113 -11.59 -4.47 8.81
N GLY A 114 -11.30 -5.52 8.04
CA GLY A 114 -10.03 -6.24 8.04
C GLY A 114 -9.68 -6.79 6.66
N ALA A 115 -10.27 -6.26 5.60
CA ALA A 115 -9.97 -6.68 4.23
C ALA A 115 -10.13 -5.50 3.29
N VAL A 116 -9.01 -4.81 3.02
CA VAL A 116 -8.84 -4.20 1.70
C VAL A 116 -8.80 -5.37 0.73
N SER A 117 -9.84 -5.55 -0.08
CA SER A 117 -9.80 -6.57 -1.12
C SER A 117 -8.74 -6.16 -2.14
N SER A 118 -7.73 -7.00 -2.34
CA SER A 118 -6.77 -6.88 -3.42
C SER A 118 -7.49 -6.62 -4.75
N PRO A 119 -7.11 -5.59 -5.53
CA PRO A 119 -7.67 -5.35 -6.85
C PRO A 119 -7.47 -6.58 -7.76
N ARG A 120 -8.54 -7.02 -8.43
CA ARG A 120 -8.46 -8.12 -9.40
C ARG A 120 -7.87 -7.58 -10.71
N TRP A 121 -6.58 -7.77 -10.92
CA TRP A 121 -5.88 -7.26 -12.11
C TRP A 121 -6.31 -8.02 -13.37
N PRO A 122 -6.60 -7.33 -14.49
CA PRO A 122 -6.86 -8.00 -15.77
C PRO A 122 -5.58 -8.67 -16.28
N ARG A 123 -5.65 -9.98 -16.56
CA ARG A 123 -4.55 -10.71 -17.20
C ARG A 123 -4.37 -10.19 -18.63
N SER A 124 -3.19 -9.68 -18.96
CA SER A 124 -2.84 -9.33 -20.34
C SER A 124 -2.82 -10.61 -21.20
N PRO A 125 -3.45 -10.63 -22.39
CA PRO A 125 -3.31 -11.74 -23.30
C PRO A 125 -1.89 -11.71 -23.88
N ARG A 126 -1.11 -12.77 -23.67
CA ARG A 126 0.20 -12.91 -24.32
C ARG A 126 -0.01 -13.05 -25.82
N ALA A 127 0.70 -12.23 -26.61
CA ALA A 127 0.88 -12.47 -28.03
C ALA A 127 1.67 -13.79 -28.19
N GLY A 128 1.12 -14.71 -28.97
CA GLY A 128 1.78 -15.93 -29.43
C GLY A 128 2.59 -15.69 -30.69
#